data_AF-A0A8J4YTG1-F1
#
_entry.id   AF-A0A8J4YTG1-F1
#
_cell.length_a   1.000
_cell.length_b   1.000
_cell.length_c   1.000
_cell.angle_alpha   90.00
_cell.angle_beta   90.00
_cell.angle_gamma   90.00
#
_symmetry.space_group_name_H-M   'P 1'
#
loop_
_entity.id
_entity.type
_entity.pdbx_description
1 polymer ?
#
loop_
_entity_poly.entity_id
_entity_poly.type
_entity_poly.pdbx_seq_one_letter_code
_entity_poly.pdbx_strand_id
1 'polypeptide(L)'
;MLAAYVELKKAFDSVHPSEIFVVRSFIHSVVPLQVVRCAVCRSLVNELRTAILEVDPRKAIEVGSYRIEADGKQKLSSVKYADSEKGQLEAIKLVENGNMNPRMKEYDMVQDPDLNKGLEFHCEAIIEEHEDDIVKFFKKSSDASLPDLQEEFCGDVTSLCRGVKDEK
;
A
#
# COMPACT_ATOMS: atom_id res chain seq x y z
N MET A 1 -18.90 -5.58 15.93
CA MET A 1 -17.73 -5.46 15.03
C MET A 1 -16.42 -5.84 15.70
N LEU A 2 -15.99 -5.17 16.77
CA LEU A 2 -14.74 -5.52 17.49
C LEU A 2 -14.67 -6.98 17.97
N ALA A 3 -15.77 -7.55 18.46
CA ALA A 3 -15.82 -8.94 18.89
C ALA A 3 -15.56 -9.94 17.74
N ALA A 4 -16.11 -9.68 16.56
CA ALA A 4 -15.89 -10.52 15.38
C ALA A 4 -14.45 -10.42 14.86
N TYR A 5 -13.84 -9.23 14.94
CA TYR A 5 -12.43 -9.02 14.61
C TYR A 5 -11.48 -9.74 15.58
N VAL A 6 -11.80 -9.72 16.88
CA VAL A 6 -11.03 -10.42 17.92
C VAL A 6 -11.14 -11.94 17.76
N GLU A 7 -12.33 -12.45 17.44
CA GLU A 7 -12.55 -13.87 17.11
C GLU A 7 -11.74 -14.30 15.88
N LEU A 8 -11.75 -13.50 14.82
CA LEU A 8 -10.97 -13.76 13.60
C LEU A 8 -9.46 -13.76 13.87
N LYS A 9 -8.99 -12.80 14.66
CA LYS A 9 -7.57 -12.69 15.05
C LYS A 9 -7.13 -13.88 15.90
N LYS A 10 -7.95 -14.31 16.85
CA LYS A 10 -7.69 -15.53 17.64
C LYS A 10 -7.63 -16.79 16.76
N ALA A 11 -8.53 -16.91 15.78
CA ALA A 11 -8.49 -18.03 14.84
C ALA A 11 -7.20 -18.04 14.01
N PHE A 12 -6.71 -16.87 13.59
CA PHE A 12 -5.45 -16.72 12.86
C PHE A 12 -4.22 -17.01 13.74
N ASP A 13 -4.20 -16.52 14.99
CA ASP A 13 -3.12 -16.75 15.95
C ASP A 13 -3.07 -18.21 16.47
N SER A 14 -4.14 -18.98 16.25
CA SER A 14 -4.22 -20.43 16.59
C SER A 14 -3.65 -21.34 15.50
N VAL A 15 -3.27 -20.79 14.33
CA VAL A 15 -2.71 -21.55 13.21
C VAL A 15 -1.24 -21.86 13.50
N HIS A 16 -0.90 -23.15 13.54
CA HIS A 16 0.46 -23.60 13.81
C HIS A 16 1.43 -23.12 12.70
N PRO A 17 2.72 -22.81 12.98
CA PRO A 17 3.65 -22.26 11.98
C PRO A 17 3.81 -23.10 10.69
N SER A 18 3.62 -24.42 10.79
CA SER A 18 3.59 -25.34 9.65
C SER A 18 2.34 -25.21 8.77
N GLU A 19 1.22 -24.77 9.35
CA GLU A 19 -0.03 -24.52 8.64
C GLU A 19 -0.12 -23.09 8.09
N ILE A 20 0.69 -22.15 8.59
CA ILE A 20 0.85 -20.81 7.99
C ILE A 20 1.28 -20.91 6.52
N PHE A 21 2.15 -21.86 6.18
CA PHE A 21 2.56 -22.11 4.79
C PHE A 21 1.39 -22.57 3.92
N VAL A 22 0.51 -23.42 4.49
CA VAL A 22 -0.69 -23.92 3.82
C VAL A 22 -1.69 -22.80 3.61
N VAL A 23 -1.98 -22.02 4.66
CA VAL A 23 -2.90 -20.87 4.59
C VAL A 23 -2.38 -19.81 3.61
N ARG A 24 -1.08 -19.49 3.61
CA ARG A 24 -0.48 -18.55 2.65
C ARG A 24 -0.56 -19.07 1.20
N SER A 25 -0.30 -20.36 0.99
CA SER A 25 -0.42 -21.00 -0.33
C SER A 25 -1.88 -21.05 -0.80
N PHE A 26 -2.82 -21.28 0.11
CA PHE A 26 -4.26 -21.28 -0.17
C PHE A 26 -4.76 -19.87 -0.47
N ILE A 27 -4.38 -18.85 0.31
CA ILE A 27 -4.77 -17.45 0.06
C ILE A 27 -4.26 -16.97 -1.32
N HIS A 28 -2.99 -17.25 -1.67
CA HIS A 28 -2.44 -16.90 -2.99
C HIS A 28 -3.12 -17.62 -4.16
N SER A 29 -3.65 -18.83 -3.95
CA SER A 29 -4.35 -19.59 -5.00
C SER A 29 -5.86 -19.33 -5.05
N VAL A 30 -6.44 -18.79 -3.97
CA VAL A 30 -7.89 -18.57 -3.84
C VAL A 30 -8.30 -17.13 -4.16
N VAL A 31 -7.44 -16.13 -3.96
CA VAL A 31 -7.78 -14.74 -4.26
C VAL A 31 -7.20 -14.33 -5.61
N PRO A 32 -8.03 -14.17 -6.67
CA PRO A 32 -7.55 -13.74 -7.97
C PRO A 32 -7.05 -12.28 -7.91
N LEU A 33 -6.00 -11.98 -8.67
CA LEU A 33 -5.37 -10.65 -8.73
C LEU A 33 -6.36 -9.52 -9.04
N GLN A 34 -7.40 -9.79 -9.83
CA GLN A 34 -8.45 -8.81 -10.14
C GLN A 34 -9.29 -8.41 -8.92
N VAL A 35 -9.55 -9.34 -8.00
CA VAL A 35 -10.27 -9.02 -6.75
C VAL A 35 -9.44 -8.11 -5.87
N VAL A 36 -8.12 -8.35 -5.81
CA VAL A 36 -7.20 -7.47 -5.07
C VAL A 36 -7.21 -6.07 -5.69
N ARG A 37 -6.97 -5.94 -6.99
CA ARG A 37 -6.96 -4.64 -7.69
C ARG A 37 -8.27 -3.87 -7.57
N CYS A 38 -9.41 -4.55 -7.67
CA CYS A 38 -10.72 -3.93 -7.45
C CYS A 38 -10.88 -3.39 -6.03
N ALA A 39 -10.49 -4.17 -5.01
CA ALA A 39 -10.53 -3.73 -3.62
C ALA A 39 -9.61 -2.52 -3.37
N VAL A 40 -8.39 -2.52 -3.95
CA VAL A 40 -7.47 -1.38 -3.87
C VAL A 40 -8.08 -0.14 -4.51
N CYS A 41 -8.64 -0.26 -5.72
CA CYS A 41 -9.28 0.86 -6.42
C CYS A 41 -10.40 1.50 -5.59
N ARG A 42 -11.26 0.68 -4.97
CA ARG A 42 -12.34 1.20 -4.12
C ARG A 42 -11.83 1.94 -2.88
N SER A 43 -10.78 1.43 -2.25
CA SER A 43 -10.12 2.12 -1.13
C SER A 43 -9.52 3.45 -1.58
N LEU A 44 -8.82 3.44 -2.72
CA LEU A 44 -8.22 4.63 -3.31
C LEU A 44 -9.27 5.72 -3.61
N VAL A 45 -10.39 5.36 -4.24
CA VAL A 45 -11.50 6.30 -4.51
C VAL A 45 -12.06 6.91 -3.23
N ASN A 46 -12.19 6.11 -2.17
CA ASN A 46 -12.65 6.58 -0.86
C ASN A 46 -11.66 7.57 -0.21
N GLU A 47 -10.37 7.25 -0.25
CA GLU A 47 -9.31 8.11 0.28
C GLU A 47 -9.21 9.42 -0.50
N LEU A 48 -9.20 9.36 -1.84
CA LEU A 48 -9.17 10.53 -2.70
C LEU A 48 -10.37 11.45 -2.49
N ARG A 49 -11.58 10.89 -2.43
CA ARG A 49 -12.79 11.67 -2.15
C ARG A 49 -12.66 12.39 -0.80
N THR A 50 -12.22 11.67 0.23
CA THR A 50 -12.07 12.23 1.57
C THR A 50 -11.04 13.36 1.57
N ALA A 51 -9.89 13.15 0.93
CA ALA A 51 -8.86 14.16 0.79
C ALA A 51 -9.38 15.41 0.05
N ILE A 52 -10.14 15.25 -1.03
CA ILE A 52 -10.73 16.38 -1.78
C ILE A 52 -11.68 17.19 -0.89
N LEU A 53 -12.49 16.54 -0.06
CA LEU A 53 -13.42 17.23 0.84
C LEU A 53 -12.72 17.92 2.02
N GLU A 54 -11.54 17.44 2.42
CA GLU A 54 -10.74 18.02 3.50
C GLU A 54 -9.78 19.13 3.05
N VAL A 55 -9.54 19.28 1.75
CA VAL A 55 -8.64 20.30 1.21
C VAL A 55 -9.23 21.70 1.36
N ASP A 56 -8.67 22.47 2.30
CA ASP A 56 -8.85 23.92 2.41
C ASP A 56 -8.42 24.60 1.10
N PRO A 57 -9.29 25.37 0.42
CA PRO A 57 -8.97 26.10 -0.82
C PRO A 57 -7.74 27.02 -0.73
N ARG A 58 -7.30 27.38 0.49
CA ARG A 58 -6.12 28.21 0.73
C ARG A 58 -4.79 27.46 0.69
N LYS A 59 -4.82 26.12 0.62
CA LYS A 59 -3.61 25.26 0.60
C LYS A 59 -3.22 24.79 -0.80
N ALA A 60 -3.82 25.33 -1.86
CA ALA A 60 -3.54 24.91 -3.23
C ALA A 60 -2.06 25.15 -3.63
N ILE A 61 -1.33 24.04 -3.72
CA ILE A 61 -0.21 23.73 -4.63
C ILE A 61 1.02 24.66 -4.56
N GLU A 62 1.98 24.30 -3.70
CA GLU A 62 3.41 24.46 -4.03
C GLU A 62 3.92 23.15 -4.65
N VAL A 63 3.96 23.07 -5.98
CA VAL A 63 4.76 22.02 -6.66
C VAL A 63 6.22 22.44 -6.54
N GLY A 64 6.82 22.15 -5.39
CA GLY A 64 8.25 22.31 -5.17
C GLY A 64 9.00 21.17 -5.82
N SER A 65 9.81 21.47 -6.84
CA SER A 65 10.83 20.58 -7.39
C SER A 65 11.63 19.91 -6.28
N TYR A 66 11.95 18.63 -6.43
CA TYR A 66 12.86 17.91 -5.54
C TYR A 66 14.16 18.73 -5.35
N ARG A 67 14.30 19.44 -4.23
CA ARG A 67 15.53 20.15 -3.86
C ARG A 67 16.28 19.28 -2.87
N ILE A 68 17.53 18.96 -3.21
CA ILE A 68 18.55 18.71 -2.20
C ILE A 68 18.69 20.03 -1.42
N GLU A 69 18.54 19.98 -0.09
CA GLU A 69 18.69 21.16 0.77
C GLU A 69 20.12 21.71 0.68
N ALA A 70 20.29 23.02 0.79
CA ALA A 70 21.60 23.68 0.72
C ALA A 70 22.55 23.29 1.86
N ASP A 71 22.06 22.57 2.88
CA ASP A 71 22.82 22.08 4.03
C ASP A 71 23.46 20.68 3.81
N GLY A 72 23.22 20.07 2.64
CA GLY A 72 23.77 18.76 2.28
C GLY A 72 23.12 17.57 3.00
N LYS A 73 21.96 17.74 3.67
CA LYS A 73 21.29 16.60 4.29
C LYS A 73 20.45 15.82 3.30
N GLN A 74 20.88 14.59 3.07
CA GLN A 74 20.14 13.56 2.36
C GLN A 74 19.26 12.79 3.35
N LYS A 75 17.98 12.58 3.02
CA LYS A 75 17.11 11.65 3.75
C LYS A 75 17.74 10.25 3.67
N LEU A 76 18.29 9.78 4.78
CA LEU A 76 18.96 8.49 4.88
C LEU A 76 17.98 7.35 4.57
N SER A 77 18.31 6.53 3.57
CA SER A 77 17.56 5.32 3.24
C SER A 77 17.83 4.22 4.27
N SER A 78 16.79 3.79 4.99
CA SER A 78 16.83 2.55 5.79
C SER A 78 16.51 1.36 4.89
N VAL A 79 17.43 0.40 4.81
CA VAL A 79 17.23 -0.86 4.10
C VAL A 79 16.86 -1.92 5.15
N LYS A 80 16.00 -2.87 4.77
CA LYS A 80 15.63 -4.01 5.63
C LYS A 80 16.69 -5.10 5.47
N TYR A 81 17.07 -5.69 6.59
CA TYR A 81 18.12 -6.70 6.71
C TYR A 81 17.56 -7.90 7.46
N ALA A 82 17.99 -9.12 7.14
CA ALA A 82 17.63 -10.30 7.93
C ALA A 82 18.72 -10.61 8.94
N ASP A 83 18.34 -10.78 10.20
CA ASP A 83 19.19 -11.38 11.22
C ASP A 83 19.50 -12.82 10.79
N SER A 84 20.78 -13.09 10.56
CA SER A 84 21.26 -14.38 10.07
C SER A 84 21.01 -15.53 11.05
N GLU A 85 20.86 -15.24 12.35
CA GLU A 85 20.60 -16.24 13.39
C GLU A 85 19.11 -16.42 13.68
N LYS A 86 18.32 -15.35 13.59
CA LYS A 86 16.90 -15.34 13.99
C LYS A 86 15.92 -15.35 12.82
N GLY A 87 16.40 -15.12 11.60
CA GLY A 87 15.56 -15.04 10.40
C GLY A 87 14.55 -13.87 10.43
N GLN A 88 14.78 -12.87 11.28
CA GLN A 88 13.88 -11.74 11.49
C GLN A 88 14.36 -10.52 10.70
N LEU A 89 13.42 -9.83 10.04
CA LEU A 89 13.72 -8.59 9.32
C LEU A 89 13.84 -7.42 10.30
N GLU A 90 14.97 -6.71 10.25
CA GLU A 90 15.27 -5.52 11.03
C GLU A 90 15.71 -4.38 10.09
N ALA A 91 15.33 -3.14 10.39
CA ALA A 91 15.76 -1.97 9.63
C ALA A 91 17.00 -1.35 10.29
N ILE A 92 18.12 -1.30 9.57
CA ILE A 92 19.36 -0.68 10.05
C ILE A 92 19.79 0.47 9.13
N LYS A 93 20.47 1.47 9.70
CA LYS A 93 21.01 2.59 8.93
C LYS A 93 22.26 2.14 8.17
N LEU A 94 22.39 2.58 6.92
CA LEU A 94 23.57 2.30 6.09
C LEU A 94 24.81 3.08 6.55
N VAL A 95 24.61 4.32 6.99
CA VAL A 95 25.67 5.23 7.42
C VAL A 95 25.38 5.70 8.83
N GLU A 96 26.38 5.56 9.71
CA GLU A 96 26.37 6.08 11.06
C GLU A 96 27.61 6.94 11.27
N ASN A 97 27.42 8.20 11.70
CA ASN A 97 28.50 9.16 11.96
C ASN A 97 29.48 9.34 10.77
N GLY A 98 28.95 9.36 9.54
CA GLY A 98 29.75 9.54 8.32
C GLY A 98 30.52 8.31 7.84
N ASN A 99 30.38 7.16 8.52
CA ASN A 99 30.99 5.89 8.14
C ASN A 99 29.92 4.82 7.92
N MET A 100 30.28 3.73 7.22
CA MET A 100 29.38 2.60 7.02
C MET A 100 29.05 1.94 8.37
N ASN A 101 27.80 1.54 8.56
CA ASN A 101 27.37 0.93 9.82
C ASN A 101 28.13 -0.40 10.05
N PRO A 102 28.88 -0.54 11.15
CA PRO A 102 29.73 -1.70 11.40
C PRO A 102 28.94 -2.99 11.60
N ARG A 103 27.66 -2.90 11.97
CA ARG A 103 26.78 -4.05 12.18
C ARG A 103 26.27 -4.66 10.88
N MET A 104 26.60 -4.10 9.72
CA MET A 104 26.17 -4.63 8.42
C MET A 104 26.62 -6.07 8.15
N LYS A 105 27.64 -6.57 8.85
CA LYS A 105 28.13 -7.96 8.69
C LYS A 105 27.26 -9.01 9.41
N GLU A 106 26.50 -8.60 10.41
CA GLU A 106 25.64 -9.50 11.21
C GLU A 106 24.36 -9.88 10.47
N TYR A 107 24.08 -9.20 9.35
CA TYR A 107 22.82 -9.31 8.64
C TYR A 107 23.01 -9.54 7.14
N ASP A 108 22.12 -10.34 6.56
CA ASP A 108 22.04 -10.50 5.12
C ASP A 108 21.10 -9.45 4.52
N MET A 109 21.54 -8.84 3.42
CA MET A 109 20.70 -7.94 2.63
C MET A 109 19.60 -8.75 1.96
N VAL A 110 18.38 -8.64 2.49
CA VAL A 110 17.20 -9.19 1.82
C VAL A 110 16.71 -8.15 0.84
N GLN A 111 16.84 -8.43 -0.46
CA GLN A 111 16.16 -7.66 -1.49
C GLN A 111 14.67 -8.03 -1.44
N ASP A 112 13.94 -7.46 -0.49
CA ASP A 112 12.51 -7.70 -0.36
C ASP A 112 11.74 -6.42 -0.73
N PRO A 113 11.38 -6.25 -2.02
CA PRO A 113 10.38 -5.27 -2.40
C PRO A 113 8.99 -5.60 -1.82
N ASP A 114 8.68 -6.85 -1.45
CA ASP A 114 7.29 -7.31 -1.40
C ASP A 114 6.70 -7.60 -0.02
N LEU A 115 7.49 -7.76 1.04
CA LEU A 115 6.94 -8.38 2.26
C LEU A 115 5.93 -7.55 3.09
N ASN A 116 5.69 -6.28 2.76
CA ASN A 116 4.60 -5.49 3.37
C ASN A 116 4.02 -4.42 2.43
N LYS A 117 4.35 -4.50 1.13
CA LYS A 117 4.05 -3.46 0.16
C LYS A 117 3.07 -3.88 -0.92
N GLY A 118 2.56 -5.11 -0.93
CA GLY A 118 1.66 -5.55 -2.02
C GLY A 118 0.49 -4.59 -2.28
N LEU A 119 -0.14 -4.08 -1.22
CA LEU A 119 -1.20 -3.06 -1.34
C LEU A 119 -0.67 -1.69 -1.78
N GLU A 120 0.50 -1.28 -1.27
CA GLU A 120 1.20 -0.04 -1.65
C GLU A 120 1.55 -0.08 -3.14
N PHE A 121 2.14 -1.15 -3.65
CA PHE A 121 2.43 -1.36 -5.07
C PHE A 121 1.18 -1.36 -5.94
N HIS A 122 0.10 -2.01 -5.51
CA HIS A 122 -1.14 -1.97 -6.26
C HIS A 122 -1.76 -0.56 -6.29
N CYS A 123 -1.65 0.20 -5.19
CA CYS A 123 -2.13 1.56 -5.12
C CYS A 123 -1.29 2.49 -6.01
N GLU A 124 0.04 2.46 -5.87
CA GLU A 124 0.99 3.21 -6.69
C GLU A 124 0.80 2.90 -8.17
N ALA A 125 0.70 1.62 -8.54
CA ALA A 125 0.46 1.21 -9.93
C ALA A 125 -0.88 1.72 -10.48
N ILE A 126 -1.97 1.69 -9.69
CA ILE A 126 -3.28 2.22 -10.13
C ILE A 126 -3.22 3.74 -10.30
N ILE A 127 -2.55 4.45 -9.39
CA ILE A 127 -2.39 5.90 -9.47
C ILE A 127 -1.58 6.28 -10.71
N GLU A 128 -0.47 5.59 -10.96
CA GLU A 128 0.38 5.82 -12.13
C GLU A 128 -0.34 5.51 -13.45
N GLU A 129 -1.07 4.39 -13.52
CA GLU A 129 -1.80 3.97 -14.72
C GLU A 129 -2.99 4.91 -15.04
N HIS A 130 -3.62 5.46 -14.01
CA HIS A 130 -4.88 6.22 -14.13
C HIS A 130 -4.79 7.67 -13.66
N GLU A 131 -3.60 8.28 -13.53
CA GLU A 131 -3.42 9.64 -13.01
C GLU A 131 -4.34 10.67 -13.72
N ASP A 132 -4.32 10.64 -15.05
CA ASP A 132 -5.12 11.54 -15.88
C ASP A 132 -6.63 11.32 -15.69
N ASP A 133 -7.04 10.05 -15.55
CA ASP A 133 -8.44 9.67 -15.39
C ASP A 133 -8.93 10.03 -13.99
N ILE A 134 -8.11 9.84 -12.95
CA ILE A 134 -8.39 10.27 -11.58
C ILE A 134 -8.67 11.78 -11.57
N VAL A 135 -7.78 12.58 -12.14
CA VAL A 135 -7.92 14.04 -12.14
C VAL A 135 -9.17 14.48 -12.91
N LYS A 136 -9.43 13.89 -14.09
CA LYS A 136 -10.62 14.23 -14.90
C LYS A 136 -11.91 13.81 -14.24
N PHE A 137 -11.94 12.62 -13.64
CA PHE A 137 -13.11 12.07 -12.98
C PHE A 137 -13.51 12.93 -11.79
N PHE A 138 -12.60 13.13 -10.82
CA PHE A 138 -12.90 13.87 -9.61
C PHE A 138 -13.15 15.38 -9.81
N LYS A 139 -12.69 15.96 -10.93
CA LYS A 139 -13.10 17.32 -11.34
C LYS A 139 -14.58 17.42 -11.72
N LYS A 140 -15.19 16.33 -12.19
CA LYS A 140 -16.55 16.29 -12.72
C LYS A 140 -17.57 15.76 -11.70
N SER A 141 -17.16 14.85 -10.82
CA SER A 141 -18.06 14.05 -9.98
C SER A 141 -17.90 14.25 -8.46
N SER A 142 -17.44 15.43 -8.00
CA SER A 142 -17.23 15.72 -6.57
C SER A 142 -18.46 15.50 -5.66
N ASP A 143 -19.67 15.57 -6.22
CA ASP A 143 -20.92 15.61 -5.45
C ASP A 143 -21.68 14.27 -5.43
N ALA A 144 -21.28 13.28 -6.24
CA ALA A 144 -21.97 11.98 -6.30
C ALA A 144 -21.78 11.18 -5.00
N SER A 145 -22.58 10.15 -4.72
CA SER A 145 -22.40 9.34 -3.51
C SER A 145 -21.16 8.42 -3.60
N LEU A 146 -20.58 8.03 -2.47
CA LEU A 146 -19.33 7.23 -2.45
C LEU A 146 -19.46 5.88 -3.19
N PRO A 147 -20.53 5.09 -3.01
CA PRO A 147 -20.67 3.83 -3.76
C PRO A 147 -20.80 4.08 -5.27
N ASP A 148 -21.49 5.14 -5.70
CA ASP A 148 -21.65 5.46 -7.12
C ASP A 148 -20.31 5.84 -7.75
N LEU A 149 -19.48 6.63 -7.04
CA LEU A 149 -18.12 6.96 -7.49
C LEU A 149 -17.24 5.72 -7.65
N GLN A 150 -17.34 4.78 -6.71
CA GLN A 150 -16.57 3.55 -6.75
C GLN A 150 -16.99 2.66 -7.93
N GLU A 151 -18.30 2.56 -8.21
CA GLU A 151 -18.81 1.77 -9.34
C GLU A 151 -18.43 2.40 -10.68
N GLU A 152 -18.65 3.70 -10.86
CA GLU A 152 -18.33 4.40 -12.10
C GLU A 152 -16.81 4.42 -12.36
N PHE A 153 -15.99 4.77 -11.36
CA PHE A 153 -14.54 4.87 -11.55
C PHE A 153 -13.87 3.50 -11.66
N CYS A 154 -14.13 2.59 -10.73
CA CYS A 154 -13.47 1.28 -10.71
C CYS A 154 -14.08 0.29 -11.71
N GLY A 155 -15.34 0.49 -12.12
CA GLY A 155 -16.06 -0.37 -13.07
C GLY A 155 -16.01 0.13 -14.52
N ASP A 156 -16.38 1.40 -14.75
CA ASP A 156 -16.57 1.93 -16.11
C ASP A 156 -15.32 2.65 -16.64
N VAL A 157 -14.68 3.48 -15.82
CA VAL A 157 -13.51 4.26 -16.23
C VAL A 157 -12.25 3.38 -16.33
N THR A 158 -11.93 2.66 -15.26
CA THR A 158 -10.68 1.86 -15.18
C THR A 158 -10.89 0.37 -15.48
N SER A 159 -12.13 -0.12 -15.41
CA SER A 159 -12.49 -1.54 -15.57
C SER A 159 -11.81 -2.51 -14.60
N LEU A 160 -11.19 -2.02 -13.53
CA LEU A 160 -10.49 -2.82 -12.50
C LEU A 160 -11.42 -3.77 -11.74
N CYS A 161 -12.70 -3.42 -11.61
CA CYS A 161 -13.73 -4.24 -10.96
C CYS A 161 -14.58 -5.06 -11.94
N ARG A 162 -14.27 -5.05 -13.25
CA ARG A 162 -15.08 -5.77 -14.23
C ARG A 162 -15.00 -7.29 -13.98
N GLY A 163 -16.13 -7.91 -13.67
CA GLY A 163 -16.22 -9.35 -13.39
C GLY A 163 -16.02 -9.74 -11.93
N VAL A 164 -15.76 -8.78 -11.03
CA VAL A 164 -15.80 -8.99 -9.58
C VAL A 164 -17.24 -8.88 -9.13
N LYS A 165 -17.80 -9.95 -8.57
CA LYS A 165 -19.14 -9.93 -7.97
C LYS A 165 -18.99 -9.57 -6.50
N ASP A 166 -19.66 -8.51 -6.08
CA ASP A 166 -19.81 -8.22 -4.67
C ASP A 166 -20.76 -9.25 -4.06
N GLU A 167 -20.24 -10.11 -3.20
CA GLU A 167 -21.09 -10.93 -2.34
C GLU A 167 -21.73 -9.98 -1.32
N LYS A 168 -23.04 -9.72 -1.52
CA LYS A 168 -23.88 -8.89 -0.67
C LYS A 168 -24.35 -9.64 0.57
#